data_AF-A0AAP9N9R4-F1
#
_entry.id   AF-A0AAP9N9R4-F1
#
_cell.length_a   1.000
_cell.length_b   1.000
_cell.length_c   1.000
_cell.angle_alpha   90.00
_cell.angle_beta   90.00
_cell.angle_gamma   90.00
#
_symmetry.space_group_name_H-M   'P 1'
#
loop_
_entity.id
_entity.type
_entity.pdbx_description
1 polymer ?
#
loop_
_entity_poly.entity_id
_entity_poly.type
_entity_poly.pdbx_seq_one_letter_code
_entity_poly.pdbx_strand_id
1 'polypeptide(L)'
;MNSKGRIKGIHSIGLTNSTILSLYTIFGSFLVHPSVMGKASVFKNNKYKDDKTALVVEDYELWCRLIRNRYKLGVIPIPLLKYRLTRNGESRIKRDLMLYNHLFISQQQQLFFFGFTMNEEVNRLFIGDYSVLTTCGMNIFSLIKENLKAITTKVAEIVTKNEIAKQEFNNMIRMKQLTIFWIIFCKGDIKLKILSIVFLLANCSFLLSPYFMRLMILKNRYIFCS
;
A
#
# COMPACT_ATOMS: atom_id res chain seq x y z
N MET A 1 -20.19 2.41 -3.77
CA MET A 1 -21.53 3.02 -3.84
C MET A 1 -22.18 3.00 -2.46
N ASN A 2 -22.86 4.07 -2.04
CA ASN A 2 -23.60 4.07 -0.76
C ASN A 2 -24.99 3.41 -0.90
N SER A 3 -25.72 3.29 0.21
CA SER A 3 -27.10 2.75 0.23
C SER A 3 -28.08 3.50 -0.68
N LYS A 4 -27.76 4.73 -1.09
CA LYS A 4 -28.56 5.58 -1.99
C LYS A 4 -28.09 5.56 -3.44
N GLY A 5 -27.26 4.57 -3.84
CA GLY A 5 -26.77 4.46 -5.22
C GLY A 5 -25.69 5.49 -5.62
N ARG A 6 -25.24 6.36 -4.71
CA ARG A 6 -24.25 7.41 -5.04
C ARG A 6 -22.83 6.86 -5.02
N ILE A 7 -22.05 7.21 -6.04
CA ILE A 7 -20.61 6.91 -6.09
C ILE A 7 -19.91 7.78 -5.05
N LYS A 8 -19.18 7.13 -4.13
CA LYS A 8 -18.48 7.81 -3.04
C LYS A 8 -17.01 8.08 -3.36
N GLY A 9 -16.42 7.35 -4.32
CA GLY A 9 -15.06 7.52 -4.77
C GLY A 9 -14.74 6.52 -5.88
N ILE A 10 -13.58 6.68 -6.50
CA ILE A 10 -13.02 5.77 -7.49
C ILE A 10 -11.81 5.09 -6.85
N HIS A 11 -11.80 3.76 -6.86
CA HIS A 11 -10.59 3.03 -6.48
C HIS A 11 -9.71 2.90 -7.72
N SER A 12 -8.58 3.59 -7.73
CA SER A 12 -7.53 3.41 -8.74
C SER A 12 -6.18 3.58 -8.07
N ILE A 13 -5.26 2.69 -8.41
CA ILE A 13 -3.86 2.74 -7.99
C ILE A 13 -3.03 3.64 -8.93
N GLY A 14 -3.50 3.87 -10.17
CA GLY A 14 -2.80 4.71 -11.15
C GLY A 14 -1.45 4.14 -11.63
N LEU A 15 -1.18 2.86 -11.36
CA LEU A 15 -0.01 2.13 -11.85
C LEU A 15 -0.44 1.14 -12.92
N THR A 16 0.36 1.03 -13.98
CA THR A 16 0.04 0.15 -15.12
C THR A 16 1.16 -0.84 -15.42
N ASN A 17 2.40 -0.53 -15.02
CA ASN A 17 3.52 -1.42 -15.20
C ASN A 17 3.42 -2.66 -14.30
N SER A 18 3.39 -3.86 -14.89
CA SER A 18 3.25 -5.12 -14.14
C SER A 18 4.34 -5.39 -13.10
N THR A 19 5.58 -4.95 -13.35
CA THR A 19 6.68 -5.05 -12.39
C THR A 19 6.42 -4.15 -11.19
N ILE A 20 5.97 -2.91 -11.44
CA ILE A 20 5.67 -1.95 -10.37
C ILE A 20 4.42 -2.38 -9.59
N LEU A 21 3.40 -2.92 -10.25
CA LEU A 21 2.24 -3.53 -9.59
C LEU A 21 2.66 -4.68 -8.68
N SER A 22 3.59 -5.53 -9.14
CA SER A 22 4.13 -6.60 -8.33
C SER A 22 4.91 -6.05 -7.13
N LEU A 23 5.74 -5.02 -7.31
CA LEU A 23 6.44 -4.35 -6.21
C LEU A 23 5.50 -3.66 -5.23
N TYR A 24 4.36 -3.12 -5.68
CA TYR A 24 3.35 -2.50 -4.79
C TYR A 24 2.87 -3.47 -3.71
N THR A 25 2.89 -4.78 -3.98
CA THR A 25 2.45 -5.80 -3.03
C THR A 25 3.25 -5.83 -1.74
N ILE A 26 4.43 -5.22 -1.66
CA ILE A 26 5.12 -5.04 -0.37
C ILE A 26 4.36 -4.09 0.59
N PHE A 27 3.47 -3.25 0.06
CA PHE A 27 2.68 -2.28 0.83
C PHE A 27 1.19 -2.59 0.89
N GLY A 28 0.71 -3.49 0.04
CA GLY A 28 -0.64 -4.05 0.11
C GLY A 28 -1.25 -4.44 -1.23
N SER A 29 -2.54 -4.76 -1.24
CA SER A 29 -3.21 -5.22 -2.45
C SER A 29 -3.43 -4.06 -3.45
N PHE A 30 -3.20 -4.35 -4.73
CA PHE A 30 -3.52 -3.46 -5.85
C PHE A 30 -4.76 -3.90 -6.64
N LEU A 31 -5.27 -5.12 -6.38
CA LEU A 31 -6.46 -5.68 -7.01
C LEU A 31 -7.62 -5.68 -6.03
N VAL A 32 -8.76 -5.15 -6.48
CA VAL A 32 -10.01 -5.20 -5.72
C VAL A 32 -10.70 -6.51 -6.04
N HIS A 33 -10.97 -7.36 -5.03
CA HIS A 33 -11.45 -8.73 -5.20
C HIS A 33 -12.56 -8.94 -6.27
N PRO A 34 -13.67 -8.17 -6.29
CA PRO A 34 -14.71 -8.37 -7.29
C PRO A 34 -14.34 -7.90 -8.71
N SER A 35 -13.18 -7.26 -8.92
CA SER A 35 -12.74 -6.74 -10.22
C SER A 35 -11.70 -7.60 -10.93
N VAL A 36 -11.49 -8.85 -10.49
CA VAL A 36 -10.45 -9.74 -11.03
C VAL A 36 -11.05 -10.77 -11.97
N MET A 37 -10.41 -10.97 -13.12
CA MET A 37 -10.64 -12.09 -14.02
C MET A 37 -9.30 -12.81 -14.27
N GLY A 38 -9.35 -14.12 -14.52
CA GLY A 38 -8.15 -14.90 -14.80
C GLY A 38 -8.47 -16.30 -15.30
N LYS A 39 -7.43 -17.01 -15.73
CA LYS A 39 -7.56 -18.39 -16.26
C LYS A 39 -8.08 -19.32 -15.16
N ALA A 40 -9.10 -20.11 -15.48
CA ALA A 40 -9.71 -21.04 -14.53
C ALA A 40 -8.68 -22.03 -13.94
N SER A 41 -7.73 -22.51 -14.73
CA SER A 41 -6.66 -23.40 -14.26
C SER A 41 -5.80 -22.78 -13.16
N VAL A 42 -5.55 -21.47 -13.22
CA VAL A 42 -4.75 -20.77 -12.20
C VAL A 42 -5.47 -20.79 -10.85
N PHE A 43 -6.76 -20.46 -10.81
CA PHE A 43 -7.54 -20.45 -9.56
C PHE A 43 -7.84 -21.85 -9.03
N LYS A 44 -8.05 -22.84 -9.91
CA LYS A 44 -8.22 -24.23 -9.49
C LYS A 44 -6.96 -24.79 -8.81
N ASN A 45 -5.79 -24.43 -9.31
CA ASN A 45 -4.50 -24.86 -8.78
C ASN A 45 -4.00 -24.01 -7.61
N ASN A 46 -4.56 -22.81 -7.40
CA ASN A 46 -4.17 -21.88 -6.35
C ASN A 46 -5.40 -21.41 -5.59
N LYS A 47 -5.99 -22.32 -4.81
CA LYS A 47 -7.13 -21.97 -3.94
C LYS A 47 -6.72 -20.94 -2.88
N TYR A 48 -7.71 -20.24 -2.32
CA TYR A 48 -7.50 -19.45 -1.11
C TYR A 48 -6.99 -20.35 0.01
N LYS A 49 -6.07 -19.83 0.81
CA LYS A 49 -5.67 -20.50 2.04
C LYS A 49 -6.82 -20.41 3.03
N ASP A 50 -7.11 -21.52 3.67
CA ASP A 50 -8.10 -21.63 4.73
C ASP A 50 -7.39 -21.88 6.07
N ASP A 51 -6.52 -20.93 6.42
CA ASP A 51 -5.75 -20.97 7.65
C ASP A 51 -5.59 -19.57 8.26
N LYS A 52 -5.11 -19.52 9.50
CA LYS A 52 -5.03 -18.27 10.28
C LYS A 52 -4.13 -17.21 9.66
N THR A 53 -3.15 -17.58 8.84
CA THR A 53 -2.16 -16.66 8.25
C THR A 53 -2.73 -15.84 7.07
N ALA A 54 -3.84 -16.29 6.49
CA ALA A 54 -4.50 -15.62 5.36
C ALA A 54 -5.87 -15.05 5.72
N LEU A 55 -6.43 -15.41 6.89
CA LEU A 55 -7.77 -15.00 7.29
C LEU A 55 -7.93 -13.46 7.23
N VAL A 56 -9.01 -12.99 6.62
CA VAL A 56 -9.35 -11.56 6.37
C VAL A 56 -8.49 -10.88 5.29
N VAL A 57 -7.45 -11.54 4.77
CA VAL A 57 -6.55 -11.02 3.72
C VAL A 57 -6.30 -12.07 2.62
N GLU A 58 -7.28 -12.94 2.38
CA GLU A 58 -7.15 -14.11 1.51
C GLU A 58 -6.82 -13.71 0.07
N ASP A 59 -7.39 -12.59 -0.39
CA ASP A 59 -7.13 -12.04 -1.72
C ASP A 59 -5.70 -11.53 -1.85
N TYR A 60 -5.24 -10.72 -0.90
CA TYR A 60 -3.88 -10.22 -0.85
C TYR A 60 -2.85 -11.35 -0.75
N GLU A 61 -3.11 -12.37 0.07
CA GLU A 61 -2.29 -13.58 0.16
C GLU A 61 -2.15 -14.25 -1.21
N LEU A 62 -3.28 -14.47 -1.89
CA LEU A 62 -3.31 -15.13 -3.18
C LEU A 62 -2.50 -14.33 -4.21
N TRP A 63 -2.68 -13.01 -4.28
CA TRP A 63 -1.94 -12.18 -5.24
C TRP A 63 -0.43 -12.25 -5.02
N CYS A 64 0.01 -12.11 -3.76
CA CYS A 64 1.42 -12.23 -3.40
C CYS A 64 1.98 -13.62 -3.75
N ARG A 65 1.25 -14.69 -3.42
CA ARG A 65 1.68 -16.06 -3.72
C ARG A 65 1.74 -16.33 -5.23
N LEU A 66 0.78 -15.84 -6.01
CA LEU A 66 0.82 -15.96 -7.47
C LEU A 66 2.04 -15.23 -8.05
N ILE A 67 2.37 -14.04 -7.57
CA ILE A 67 3.58 -13.31 -7.99
C ILE A 67 4.84 -14.12 -7.67
N ARG A 68 4.95 -14.67 -6.46
CA ARG A 68 6.09 -15.53 -6.07
C ARG A 68 6.22 -16.78 -6.95
N ASN A 69 5.08 -17.33 -7.37
CA ASN A 69 4.97 -18.44 -8.32
C ASN A 69 5.09 -18.00 -9.79
N ARG A 70 5.59 -16.78 -10.06
CA ARG A 70 5.88 -16.23 -11.39
C ARG A 70 4.67 -16.03 -12.30
N TYR A 71 3.46 -16.02 -11.75
CA TYR A 71 2.28 -15.58 -12.50
C TYR A 71 2.34 -14.07 -12.74
N LYS A 72 1.88 -13.64 -13.93
CA LYS A 72 1.79 -12.23 -14.28
C LYS A 72 0.40 -11.69 -13.93
N LEU A 73 0.38 -10.59 -13.18
CA LEU A 73 -0.83 -9.86 -12.84
C LEU A 73 -0.79 -8.50 -13.54
N GLY A 74 -1.96 -8.02 -13.96
CA GLY A 74 -2.11 -6.73 -14.64
C GLY A 74 -3.35 -6.00 -14.17
N VAL A 75 -3.38 -4.69 -14.42
CA VAL A 75 -4.53 -3.83 -14.11
C VAL A 75 -4.95 -3.12 -15.38
N ILE A 76 -6.26 -3.12 -15.65
CA ILE A 76 -6.85 -2.26 -16.67
C ILE A 76 -7.10 -0.90 -16.00
N PRO A 77 -6.51 0.22 -16.46
CA PRO A 77 -6.59 1.52 -15.79
C PRO A 77 -7.94 2.23 -16.02
N ILE A 78 -9.02 1.48 -16.13
CA ILE A 78 -10.38 1.97 -16.39
C ILE A 78 -11.29 1.42 -15.29
N PRO A 79 -12.11 2.25 -14.62
CA PRO A 79 -13.07 1.77 -13.64
C PRO A 79 -14.19 0.96 -14.31
N LEU A 80 -14.08 -0.38 -14.25
CA LEU A 80 -15.04 -1.29 -14.88
C LEU A 80 -16.15 -1.79 -13.94
N LEU A 81 -15.98 -1.62 -12.62
CA LEU A 81 -16.90 -2.15 -11.62
C LEU A 81 -17.32 -1.10 -10.59
N LYS A 82 -18.63 -1.04 -10.32
CA LYS A 82 -19.19 -0.32 -9.17
C LYS A 82 -19.49 -1.33 -8.07
N TYR A 83 -18.78 -1.25 -6.95
CA TYR A 83 -19.03 -2.11 -5.79
C TYR A 83 -19.60 -1.31 -4.60
N ARG A 84 -20.36 -1.99 -3.73
CA ARG A 84 -20.95 -1.39 -2.52
C ARG A 84 -19.94 -1.45 -1.37
N LEU A 85 -19.88 -0.38 -0.58
CA LEU A 85 -19.12 -0.38 0.67
C LEU A 85 -20.10 -0.53 1.82
N THR A 86 -19.97 -1.61 2.59
CA THR A 86 -20.71 -1.86 3.81
C THR A 86 -19.92 -1.34 5.02
N ARG A 87 -20.62 -0.78 6.01
CA ARG A 87 -19.98 -0.32 7.26
C ARG A 87 -19.46 -1.48 8.11
N ASN A 88 -20.11 -2.64 8.01
CA ASN A 88 -19.82 -3.85 8.78
C ASN A 88 -19.07 -4.88 7.93
N GLY A 89 -18.20 -4.44 7.02
CA GLY A 89 -17.36 -5.38 6.27
C GLY A 89 -16.37 -6.10 7.20
N GLU A 90 -16.06 -7.35 6.92
CA GLU A 90 -15.16 -8.20 7.73
C GLU A 90 -13.83 -7.51 8.06
N SER A 91 -13.21 -6.84 7.08
CA SER A 91 -11.94 -6.12 7.26
C SER A 91 -12.01 -4.93 8.22
N ARG A 92 -13.21 -4.39 8.49
CA ARG A 92 -13.41 -3.33 9.50
C ARG A 92 -13.64 -3.92 10.88
N ILE A 93 -14.36 -5.03 10.96
CA ILE A 93 -14.67 -5.72 12.23
C ILE A 93 -13.39 -6.38 12.79
N LYS A 94 -12.64 -7.06 11.93
CA LYS A 94 -11.42 -7.81 12.28
C LYS A 94 -10.15 -7.06 11.86
N ARG A 95 -10.13 -5.73 12.07
CA ARG A 95 -9.07 -4.85 11.57
C ARG A 95 -7.68 -5.26 12.08
N ASP A 96 -7.56 -5.59 13.37
CA ASP A 96 -6.26 -5.93 13.97
C ASP A 96 -5.69 -7.22 13.39
N LEU A 97 -6.53 -8.24 13.23
CA LEU A 97 -6.16 -9.49 12.56
C LEU A 97 -5.78 -9.25 11.09
N MET A 98 -6.55 -8.42 10.37
CA MET A 98 -6.24 -8.04 9.00
C MET A 98 -4.86 -7.37 8.92
N LEU A 99 -4.56 -6.39 9.79
CA LEU A 99 -3.28 -5.69 9.81
C LEU A 99 -2.12 -6.62 10.17
N TYR A 100 -2.31 -7.52 11.13
CA TYR A 100 -1.33 -8.54 11.51
C TYR A 100 -0.98 -9.47 10.33
N ASN A 101 -1.99 -10.07 9.69
CA ASN A 101 -1.77 -10.96 8.55
C ASN A 101 -1.20 -10.20 7.34
N HIS A 102 -1.63 -8.96 7.13
CA HIS A 102 -1.10 -8.10 6.08
C HIS A 102 0.38 -7.76 6.30
N LEU A 103 0.79 -7.46 7.54
CA LEU A 103 2.19 -7.25 7.91
C LEU A 103 3.02 -8.49 7.62
N PHE A 104 2.54 -9.66 8.04
CA PHE A 104 3.20 -10.94 7.80
C PHE A 104 3.42 -11.19 6.31
N ILE A 105 2.36 -11.09 5.49
CA ILE A 105 2.46 -11.31 4.03
C ILE A 105 3.36 -10.26 3.36
N SER A 106 3.28 -9.00 3.81
CA SER A 106 4.15 -7.92 3.34
C SER A 106 5.63 -8.22 3.58
N GLN A 107 5.99 -8.71 4.77
CA GLN A 107 7.36 -9.11 5.09
C GLN A 107 7.84 -10.28 4.21
N GLN A 108 6.99 -11.29 3.97
CA GLN A 108 7.31 -12.39 3.04
C GLN A 108 7.58 -11.86 1.62
N GLN A 109 6.81 -10.87 1.18
CA GLN A 109 6.99 -10.27 -0.13
C GLN A 109 8.27 -9.44 -0.24
N GLN A 110 8.67 -8.76 0.84
CA GLN A 110 9.93 -8.02 0.92
C GLN A 110 11.13 -8.97 0.88
N LEU A 111 11.09 -10.07 1.64
CA LEU A 111 12.12 -11.10 1.58
C LEU A 111 12.26 -11.66 0.17
N PHE A 112 11.15 -11.94 -0.51
CA PHE A 112 11.15 -12.43 -1.89
C PHE A 112 11.81 -11.45 -2.87
N PHE A 113 11.48 -10.15 -2.80
CA PHE A 113 12.01 -9.17 -3.76
C PHE A 113 13.43 -8.69 -3.41
N PHE A 114 13.75 -8.56 -2.13
CA PHE A 114 14.91 -7.79 -1.66
C PHE A 114 15.89 -8.60 -0.83
N GLY A 115 15.48 -9.77 -0.32
CA GLY A 115 16.29 -10.57 0.62
C GLY A 115 16.34 -10.00 2.05
N PHE A 116 15.57 -8.95 2.33
CA PHE A 116 15.45 -8.35 3.67
C PHE A 116 14.04 -7.83 3.91
N THR A 117 13.71 -7.57 5.18
CA THR A 117 12.48 -6.88 5.59
C THR A 117 12.79 -5.48 6.08
N MET A 118 11.83 -4.57 5.91
CA MET A 118 11.88 -3.29 6.61
C MET A 118 11.82 -3.49 8.12
N ASN A 119 12.28 -2.47 8.85
CA ASN A 119 11.92 -2.30 10.25
C ASN A 119 10.38 -2.41 10.41
N GLU A 120 9.96 -3.12 11.45
CA GLU A 120 8.55 -3.45 11.65
C GLU A 120 7.66 -2.21 11.82
N GLU A 121 8.10 -1.21 12.59
CA GLU A 121 7.35 0.02 12.80
C GLU A 121 7.15 0.79 11.50
N VAL A 122 8.22 0.86 10.69
CA VAL A 122 8.16 1.44 9.35
C VAL A 122 7.18 0.67 8.48
N ASN A 123 7.27 -0.66 8.44
CA ASN A 123 6.39 -1.47 7.62
C ASN A 123 4.91 -1.28 8.02
N ARG A 124 4.61 -1.27 9.33
CA ARG A 124 3.29 -0.99 9.90
C ARG A 124 2.73 0.35 9.38
N LEU A 125 3.53 1.42 9.39
CA LEU A 125 3.12 2.71 8.83
C LEU A 125 2.80 2.63 7.32
N PHE A 126 3.59 1.88 6.56
CA PHE A 126 3.40 1.74 5.11
C PHE A 126 2.17 0.91 4.73
N ILE A 127 1.79 -0.06 5.55
CA ILE A 127 0.56 -0.85 5.36
C ILE A 127 -0.69 -0.19 5.95
N GLY A 128 -0.53 0.93 6.68
CA GLY A 128 -1.64 1.70 7.23
C GLY A 128 -2.04 1.32 8.66
N ASP A 129 -1.16 0.64 9.39
CA ASP A 129 -1.27 0.45 10.82
C ASP A 129 -0.59 1.63 11.56
N TYR A 130 -1.40 2.63 11.87
CA TYR A 130 -0.96 3.84 12.55
C TYR A 130 -1.04 3.76 14.08
N SER A 131 -1.43 2.61 14.64
CA SER A 131 -1.42 2.41 16.10
C SER A 131 0.00 2.44 16.65
N VAL A 132 1.00 2.11 15.82
CA VAL A 132 2.44 2.21 16.15
C VAL A 132 2.89 3.62 16.55
N LEU A 133 2.15 4.67 16.16
CA LEU A 133 2.45 6.04 16.56
C LEU A 133 2.32 6.30 18.06
N THR A 134 1.64 5.40 18.78
CA THR A 134 1.52 5.48 20.25
C THR A 134 2.78 4.99 20.97
N THR A 135 3.62 4.20 20.29
CA THR A 135 4.79 3.55 20.87
C THR A 135 6.11 3.97 20.22
N CYS A 136 6.09 4.46 18.97
CA CYS A 136 7.32 4.79 18.24
C CYS A 136 7.97 6.08 18.76
N GLY A 137 9.30 6.09 18.79
CA GLY A 137 10.10 7.27 19.14
C GLY A 137 10.39 8.20 17.97
N MET A 138 11.12 9.28 18.23
CA MET A 138 11.57 10.23 17.20
C MET A 138 12.51 9.61 16.14
N ASN A 139 13.13 8.47 16.46
CA ASN A 139 13.95 7.69 15.52
C ASN A 139 13.12 7.13 14.34
N ILE A 140 11.79 7.17 14.38
CA ILE A 140 10.95 6.73 13.27
C ILE A 140 11.28 7.43 11.95
N PHE A 141 11.68 8.70 11.98
CA PHE A 141 12.04 9.44 10.78
C PHE A 141 13.34 8.97 10.14
N SER A 142 14.36 8.65 10.95
CA SER A 142 15.61 8.08 10.43
C SER A 142 15.38 6.66 9.92
N LEU A 143 14.61 5.85 10.65
CA LEU A 143 14.22 4.51 10.22
C LEU A 143 13.48 4.54 8.88
N ILE A 144 12.49 5.42 8.70
CA ILE A 144 11.79 5.60 7.41
C ILE A 144 12.80 5.92 6.29
N LYS A 145 13.71 6.85 6.53
CA LYS A 145 14.72 7.26 5.53
C LYS A 145 15.65 6.11 5.14
N GLU A 146 16.17 5.37 6.11
CA GLU A 146 17.09 4.25 5.91
C GLU A 146 16.41 3.10 5.16
N ASN A 147 15.22 2.69 5.59
CA ASN A 147 14.46 1.60 4.97
C ASN A 147 14.10 1.93 3.51
N LEU A 148 13.69 3.17 3.23
CA LEU A 148 13.36 3.58 1.88
C LEU A 148 14.58 3.71 0.98
N LYS A 149 15.73 4.13 1.52
CA LYS A 149 16.99 4.09 0.79
C LYS A 149 17.31 2.66 0.36
N ALA A 150 17.24 1.70 1.29
CA ALA A 150 17.51 0.29 1.02
C ALA A 150 16.56 -0.29 -0.06
N ILE A 151 15.25 -0.05 0.08
CA ILE A 151 14.25 -0.48 -0.91
C ILE A 151 14.51 0.14 -2.28
N THR A 152 14.73 1.46 -2.33
CA THR A 152 14.91 2.17 -3.61
C THR A 152 16.17 1.70 -4.34
N THR A 153 17.24 1.39 -3.61
CA THR A 153 18.45 0.76 -4.17
C THR A 153 18.11 -0.58 -4.80
N LYS A 154 17.41 -1.47 -4.08
CA LYS A 154 17.03 -2.78 -4.63
C LYS A 154 16.08 -2.67 -5.81
N VAL A 155 15.12 -1.75 -5.77
CA VAL A 155 14.21 -1.58 -6.89
C VAL A 155 14.93 -1.06 -8.12
N ALA A 156 15.91 -0.17 -7.98
CA ALA A 156 16.74 0.25 -9.11
C ALA A 156 17.49 -0.92 -9.77
N GLU A 157 17.92 -1.92 -8.99
CA GLU A 157 18.49 -3.17 -9.52
C GLU A 157 17.42 -3.99 -10.28
N ILE A 158 16.19 -4.06 -9.79
CA ILE A 158 15.09 -4.85 -10.38
C ILE A 158 14.57 -4.24 -11.69
N VAL A 159 14.29 -2.94 -11.71
CA VAL A 159 13.66 -2.29 -12.88
C VAL A 159 14.66 -1.98 -13.99
N THR A 160 15.97 -2.01 -13.71
CA THR A 160 17.06 -1.72 -14.65
C THR A 160 16.81 -0.42 -15.45
N LYS A 161 17.31 -0.28 -16.69
CA LYS A 161 17.21 0.92 -17.55
C LYS A 161 15.76 1.35 -17.90
N ASN A 162 14.73 0.75 -17.30
CA ASN A 162 13.33 1.17 -17.46
C ASN A 162 13.04 2.42 -16.62
N GLU A 163 13.39 3.59 -17.17
CA GLU A 163 13.20 4.88 -16.49
C GLU A 163 11.73 5.16 -16.15
N ILE A 164 10.78 4.67 -16.97
CA ILE A 164 9.34 4.84 -16.70
C ILE A 164 8.95 4.08 -15.43
N ALA A 165 9.34 2.80 -15.31
CA ALA A 165 9.05 1.99 -14.13
C ALA A 165 9.70 2.58 -12.87
N LYS A 166 10.94 3.05 -12.99
CA LYS A 166 11.66 3.74 -11.90
C LYS A 166 10.94 5.00 -11.47
N GLN A 167 10.45 5.82 -12.41
CA GLN A 167 9.68 7.02 -12.12
C GLN A 167 8.34 6.69 -11.45
N GLU A 168 7.60 5.69 -11.94
CA GLU A 168 6.35 5.22 -11.32
C GLU A 168 6.56 4.77 -9.88
N PHE A 169 7.60 3.97 -9.62
CA PHE A 169 7.95 3.51 -8.28
C PHE A 169 8.30 4.67 -7.34
N ASN A 170 9.13 5.60 -7.79
CA ASN A 170 9.52 6.77 -6.99
C ASN A 170 8.31 7.64 -6.63
N ASN A 171 7.39 7.85 -7.57
CA ASN A 171 6.15 8.59 -7.31
C ASN A 171 5.28 7.86 -6.29
N MET A 172 5.15 6.54 -6.39
CA MET A 172 4.41 5.72 -5.44
C MET A 172 5.00 5.81 -4.02
N ILE A 173 6.32 5.67 -3.87
CA ILE A 173 7.00 5.79 -2.57
C ILE A 173 6.80 7.18 -1.97
N ARG A 174 7.02 8.23 -2.76
CA ARG A 174 6.81 9.62 -2.31
C ARG A 174 5.38 9.84 -1.82
N MET A 175 4.37 9.32 -2.52
CA MET A 175 2.99 9.42 -2.06
C MET A 175 2.74 8.72 -0.74
N LYS A 176 3.29 7.52 -0.55
CA LYS A 176 3.19 6.79 0.72
C LYS A 176 3.89 7.55 1.84
N GLN A 177 5.11 8.05 1.61
CA GLN A 177 5.84 8.88 2.58
C GLN A 177 5.05 10.10 3.03
N LEU A 178 4.49 10.87 2.09
CA LEU A 178 3.71 12.06 2.44
C LEU A 178 2.42 11.72 3.18
N THR A 179 1.77 10.62 2.81
CA THR A 179 0.60 10.13 3.55
C THR A 179 0.97 9.79 4.99
N ILE A 180 2.11 9.10 5.19
CA ILE A 180 2.62 8.75 6.52
C ILE A 180 2.95 10.00 7.31
N PHE A 181 3.71 10.95 6.75
CA PHE A 181 4.06 12.19 7.46
C PHE A 181 2.84 13.05 7.79
N TRP A 182 1.86 13.12 6.89
CA TRP A 182 0.59 13.77 7.18
C TRP A 182 -0.15 13.09 8.34
N ILE A 183 -0.15 11.77 8.40
CA ILE A 183 -0.81 11.03 9.48
C ILE A 183 -0.05 11.18 10.80
N ILE A 184 1.28 11.20 10.77
CA ILE A 184 2.11 11.53 11.93
C ILE A 184 1.79 12.94 12.43
N PHE A 185 1.65 13.91 11.52
CA PHE A 185 1.22 15.26 11.89
C PHE A 185 -0.17 15.29 12.55
N CYS A 186 -1.13 14.50 12.04
CA CYS A 186 -2.47 14.46 12.60
C CYS A 186 -2.54 13.71 13.94
N LYS A 187 -1.86 12.56 14.06
CA LYS A 187 -2.08 11.57 15.13
C LYS A 187 -0.90 11.37 16.08
N GLY A 188 0.31 11.80 15.72
CA GLY A 188 1.51 11.65 16.56
C GLY A 188 1.51 12.58 17.78
N ASP A 189 2.44 12.37 18.69
CA ASP A 189 2.68 13.29 19.81
C ASP A 189 3.28 14.64 19.33
N ILE A 190 3.41 15.62 20.23
CA ILE A 190 3.90 16.96 19.87
C ILE A 190 5.28 16.94 19.20
N LYS A 191 6.19 16.04 19.61
CA LYS A 191 7.55 15.94 19.05
C LYS A 191 7.49 15.41 17.63
N LEU A 192 6.73 14.33 17.42
CA LEU A 192 6.52 13.74 16.11
C LEU A 192 5.80 14.70 15.16
N LYS A 193 4.84 15.49 15.66
CA LYS A 193 4.17 16.54 14.87
C LYS A 193 5.16 17.58 14.36
N ILE A 194 5.99 18.14 15.23
CA ILE A 194 6.99 19.15 14.84
C ILE A 194 7.95 18.58 13.77
N LEU A 195 8.48 17.37 13.99
CA LEU A 195 9.37 16.72 13.04
C LEU A 195 8.70 16.43 11.68
N SER A 196 7.42 16.03 11.70
CA SER A 196 6.67 15.79 10.47
C SER A 196 6.49 17.07 9.64
N ILE A 197 6.32 18.23 10.28
CA ILE A 197 6.25 19.52 9.57
C ILE A 197 7.59 19.81 8.89
N VAL A 198 8.71 19.64 9.59
CA VAL A 198 10.05 19.84 9.01
C VAL A 198 10.23 18.97 7.76
N PHE A 199 9.82 17.70 7.83
CA PHE A 199 9.88 16.79 6.68
C PHE A 199 8.95 17.19 5.54
N LEU A 200 7.71 17.60 5.82
CA LEU A 200 6.76 18.05 4.81
C LEU A 200 7.26 19.31 4.09
N LEU A 201 7.81 20.28 4.84
CA LEU A 201 8.39 21.51 4.29
C LEU A 201 9.63 21.22 3.42
N ALA A 202 10.51 20.31 3.85
CA ALA A 202 11.67 19.89 3.06
C ALA A 202 11.27 19.22 1.72
N ASN A 203 10.02 18.74 1.60
CA ASN A 203 9.49 18.10 0.40
C ASN A 203 8.37 18.93 -0.27
N CYS A 204 8.30 20.23 0.01
CA CYS A 204 7.20 21.11 -0.41
C CYS A 204 7.01 21.19 -1.94
N SER A 205 8.09 21.06 -2.72
CA SER A 205 8.01 21.03 -4.19
C SER A 205 7.09 19.93 -4.73
N PHE A 206 6.96 18.80 -4.03
CA PHE A 206 6.04 17.73 -4.40
C PHE A 206 4.62 17.95 -3.89
N LEU A 207 4.45 18.61 -2.74
CA LEU A 207 3.11 19.02 -2.25
C LEU A 207 2.40 19.93 -3.28
N LEU A 208 3.18 20.68 -4.06
CA LEU A 208 2.69 21.52 -5.15
C LEU A 208 2.59 20.78 -6.49
N SER A 209 2.91 19.49 -6.56
CA SER A 209 2.85 18.74 -7.81
C SER A 209 1.40 18.52 -8.28
N PRO A 210 1.11 18.61 -9.59
CA PRO A 210 -0.22 18.32 -10.13
C PRO A 210 -0.74 16.92 -9.78
N TYR A 211 0.18 15.97 -9.61
CA TYR A 211 -0.11 14.59 -9.21
C TYR A 211 -0.62 14.51 -7.76
N PHE A 212 0.04 15.18 -6.83
CA PHE A 212 -0.39 15.25 -5.42
C PHE A 212 -1.75 15.96 -5.29
N MET A 213 -1.94 17.08 -5.99
CA MET A 213 -3.21 17.82 -6.01
C MET A 213 -4.36 16.97 -6.55
N ARG A 214 -4.17 16.28 -7.69
CA ARG A 214 -5.18 15.33 -8.23
C ARG A 214 -5.51 14.22 -7.23
N LEU A 215 -4.52 13.70 -6.50
CA LEU A 215 -4.73 12.64 -5.52
C LEU A 215 -5.39 13.14 -4.24
N MET A 216 -5.09 14.34 -3.74
CA MET A 216 -5.82 14.93 -2.61
C MET A 216 -7.30 15.11 -2.95
N ILE A 217 -7.60 15.57 -4.16
CA ILE A 217 -8.98 15.71 -4.68
C ILE A 217 -9.68 14.33 -4.76
N LEU A 218 -8.96 13.27 -5.18
CA LEU A 218 -9.51 11.90 -5.30
C LEU A 218 -9.57 11.12 -3.97
N LYS A 219 -8.65 11.35 -3.04
CA LYS A 219 -8.50 10.61 -1.75
C LYS A 219 -9.13 11.31 -0.55
N ASN A 220 -9.72 12.49 -0.72
CA ASN A 220 -10.47 13.23 0.30
C ASN A 220 -11.73 12.51 0.86
N ARG A 221 -11.88 11.19 0.63
CA ARG A 221 -12.99 10.40 1.17
C ARG A 221 -12.63 9.08 1.86
N TYR A 222 -11.36 8.67 1.92
CA TYR A 222 -11.01 7.39 2.56
C TYR A 222 -9.72 7.36 3.39
N ILE A 223 -8.82 8.35 3.28
CA ILE A 223 -7.69 8.45 4.22
C ILE A 223 -8.11 9.09 5.56
N PHE A 224 -9.20 9.87 5.55
CA PHE A 224 -9.70 10.62 6.72
C PHE A 224 -10.80 9.91 7.52
N CYS A 225 -11.11 8.65 7.22
CA CYS A 225 -12.11 7.87 7.96
C CYS A 225 -11.58 6.46 8.25
N SER A 226 -10.55 6.42 9.09
CA SER A 226 -10.23 5.34 10.01
C SER A 226 -9.60 5.92 11.25
#